data_AF-A0A971YNG9-F1
#
_entry.id   AF-A0A971YNG9-F1
#
_cell.length_a   1.000
_cell.length_b   1.000
_cell.length_c   1.000
_cell.angle_alpha   90.00
_cell.angle_beta   90.00
_cell.angle_gamma   90.00
#
_symmetry.space_group_name_H-M   'P 1'
#
loop_
_entity.id
_entity.type
_entity.pdbx_description
1 polymer ?
#
loop_
_entity_poly.entity_id
_entity_poly.type
_entity_poly.pdbx_seq_one_letter_code
_entity_poly.pdbx_strand_id
1 'polypeptide(L)'
;MSRLRHTGAVRFFHWANAITVLVLIYSGFNVAFPDRRFGFRSLAQTRRIHLSAASIFVFNLVARLYYALVSGDWRNLLVRLKDLKSLPQLAGYYLLLRPVEPPYGKYNPGEKLVFTIWSALLPIAGLLGGILTKPNAFPH
;
A
#
# COMPACT_ATOMS: atom_id res chain seq x y z
N MET A 1 -8.19 -7.07 -29.88
CA MET A 1 -8.48 -6.42 -28.58
C MET A 1 -7.30 -6.62 -27.65
N SER A 2 -6.59 -5.56 -27.26
CA SER A 2 -5.57 -5.65 -26.21
C SER A 2 -6.26 -6.01 -24.88
N ARG A 3 -5.83 -7.07 -24.20
CA ARG A 3 -6.32 -7.35 -22.85
C ARG A 3 -5.90 -6.18 -21.97
N LEU A 4 -6.86 -5.50 -21.31
CA LEU A 4 -6.56 -4.43 -20.36
C LEU A 4 -5.64 -4.97 -19.27
N ARG A 5 -4.43 -4.42 -19.14
CA ARG A 5 -3.45 -4.82 -18.11
C ARG A 5 -4.01 -4.65 -16.68
N HIS A 6 -4.83 -3.61 -16.48
CA HIS A 6 -5.56 -3.34 -15.24
C HIS A 6 -7.05 -3.12 -15.53
N THR A 7 -7.90 -3.88 -14.87
CA THR A 7 -9.36 -3.74 -14.95
C THR A 7 -9.82 -2.44 -14.29
N GLY A 8 -11.05 -1.99 -14.62
CA GLY A 8 -11.65 -0.81 -13.97
C GLY A 8 -11.68 -0.94 -12.44
N ALA A 9 -12.04 -2.12 -11.92
CA ALA A 9 -12.01 -2.41 -10.49
C ALA A 9 -10.63 -2.23 -9.86
N VAL A 10 -9.57 -2.75 -10.50
CA VAL A 10 -8.18 -2.59 -9.99
C VAL A 10 -7.79 -1.12 -9.94
N ARG A 11 -8.16 -0.33 -10.96
CA ARG A 11 -7.88 1.12 -10.99
C ARG A 11 -8.66 1.87 -9.90
N PHE A 12 -9.92 1.53 -9.69
CA PHE A 12 -10.75 2.12 -8.63
C PHE A 12 -10.10 1.90 -7.26
N PHE A 13 -9.80 0.65 -6.91
CA PHE A 13 -9.15 0.32 -5.64
C PHE A 13 -7.80 1.05 -5.48
N HIS A 14 -7.01 1.11 -6.55
CA HIS A 14 -5.72 1.80 -6.55
C HIS A 14 -5.87 3.30 -6.26
N TRP A 15 -6.75 4.01 -6.98
CA TRP A 15 -6.92 5.46 -6.80
C TRP A 15 -7.56 5.80 -5.45
N ALA A 16 -8.53 5.01 -4.99
CA ALA A 16 -9.08 5.16 -3.65
C ALA A 16 -7.99 4.99 -2.58
N ASN A 17 -7.15 3.96 -2.69
CA ASN A 17 -6.01 3.78 -1.78
C ASN A 17 -5.01 4.94 -1.88
N ALA A 18 -4.64 5.38 -3.09
CA ALA A 18 -3.69 6.46 -3.30
C ALA A 18 -4.13 7.75 -2.61
N ILE A 19 -5.40 8.14 -2.79
CA ILE A 19 -5.97 9.33 -2.14
C ILE A 19 -5.93 9.18 -0.62
N THR A 20 -6.39 8.04 -0.08
CA THR A 20 -6.38 7.84 1.38
C THR A 20 -4.97 7.82 1.97
N VAL A 21 -3.99 7.24 1.27
CA VAL A 21 -2.58 7.22 1.70
C VAL A 21 -2.01 8.63 1.74
N LEU A 22 -2.31 9.47 0.75
CA LEU A 22 -1.87 10.88 0.78
C LEU A 22 -2.45 11.63 1.99
N VAL A 23 -3.72 11.41 2.30
CA VAL A 23 -4.36 11.99 3.49
C VAL A 23 -3.72 11.45 4.77
N LEU A 24 -3.45 10.13 4.84
CA LEU A 24 -2.80 9.49 5.98
C LEU A 24 -1.37 10.01 6.21
N ILE A 25 -0.59 10.17 5.15
CA ILE A 25 0.76 10.73 5.23
C ILE A 25 0.70 12.17 5.74
N TYR A 26 -0.12 13.01 5.10
CA TYR A 26 -0.21 14.43 5.45
C TYR A 26 -0.69 14.66 6.89
N SER A 27 -1.79 13.99 7.27
CA SER A 27 -2.32 14.07 8.64
C SER A 27 -1.41 13.37 9.66
N GLY A 28 -0.74 12.28 9.27
CA GLY A 28 0.18 11.54 10.13
C GLY A 28 1.42 12.35 10.49
N PHE A 29 1.98 13.08 9.53
CA PHE A 29 3.07 14.03 9.80
C PHE A 29 2.65 15.09 10.81
N ASN A 30 1.43 15.62 10.73
CA ASN A 30 0.93 16.59 11.70
C ASN A 30 0.58 15.98 13.07
N VAL A 31 0.20 14.69 13.14
CA VAL A 31 0.03 13.97 14.40
C VAL A 31 1.37 13.77 15.11
N ALA A 32 2.43 13.46 14.36
CA ALA A 32 3.79 13.26 14.87
C ALA A 32 4.49 14.59 15.23
N PHE A 33 4.33 15.60 14.37
CA PHE A 33 4.93 16.92 14.50
C PHE A 33 3.83 18.00 14.38
N PRO A 34 3.10 18.29 15.47
CA PRO A 34 1.98 19.24 15.42
C PRO A 34 2.43 20.65 15.05
N ASP A 35 1.92 21.15 13.93
CA ASP A 35 2.14 22.52 13.46
C ASP A 35 0.86 23.07 12.80
N ARG A 36 0.52 24.34 13.08
CA ARG A 36 -0.63 25.05 12.49
C ARG A 36 -0.49 25.29 10.99
N ARG A 37 0.74 25.28 10.45
CA ARG A 37 1.03 25.45 9.01
C ARG A 37 0.42 24.36 8.12
N PHE A 38 0.06 23.21 8.69
CA PHE A 38 -0.70 22.16 8.00
C PHE A 38 -2.17 22.52 7.76
N GLY A 39 -2.65 23.68 8.23
CA GLY A 39 -4.02 24.14 7.95
C GLY A 39 -5.13 23.44 8.75
N PHE A 40 -4.80 22.53 9.66
CA PHE A 40 -5.76 21.94 10.59
C PHE A 40 -6.12 22.91 11.72
N ARG A 41 -7.40 22.95 12.10
CA ARG A 41 -7.92 23.83 13.17
C ARG A 41 -7.45 23.40 14.56
N SER A 42 -7.23 22.09 14.76
CA SER A 42 -6.73 21.53 16.02
C SER A 42 -6.15 20.14 15.81
N LEU A 43 -5.28 19.69 16.74
CA LEU A 43 -4.77 18.31 16.74
C LEU A 43 -5.89 17.28 16.85
N ALA A 44 -6.97 17.60 17.57
CA ALA A 44 -8.16 16.76 17.64
C ALA A 44 -8.87 16.62 16.28
N GLN A 45 -8.84 17.65 15.44
CA GLN A 45 -9.33 17.55 14.07
C GLN A 45 -8.38 16.69 13.21
N THR A 46 -7.07 16.91 13.29
CA THR A 46 -6.06 16.11 12.57
C THR A 46 -6.22 14.63 12.86
N ARG A 47 -6.32 14.24 14.15
CA ARG A 47 -6.51 12.85 14.57
C ARG A 47 -7.81 12.25 14.03
N ARG A 48 -8.93 13.00 14.06
CA ARG A 48 -10.22 12.54 13.51
C ARG A 48 -10.13 12.28 12.01
N ILE A 49 -9.49 13.18 11.26
CA ILE A 49 -9.28 13.02 9.82
C ILE A 49 -8.38 11.80 9.55
N HIS A 50 -7.27 11.68 10.29
CA HIS A 50 -6.34 10.57 10.14
C HIS A 50 -7.01 9.22 10.38
N LEU A 51 -7.76 9.08 11.48
CA LEU A 51 -8.47 7.84 11.81
C LEU A 51 -9.58 7.53 10.81
N SER A 52 -10.31 8.53 10.33
CA SER A 52 -11.33 8.34 9.28
C SER A 52 -10.71 7.85 7.98
N ALA A 53 -9.60 8.46 7.55
CA ALA A 53 -8.85 8.02 6.37
C ALA A 53 -8.28 6.61 6.56
N ALA A 54 -7.81 6.27 7.76
CA ALA A 54 -7.32 4.93 8.09
C ALA A 54 -8.42 3.88 7.97
N SER A 55 -9.63 4.16 8.47
CA SER A 55 -10.78 3.25 8.34
C SER A 55 -11.15 3.02 6.87
N ILE A 56 -11.20 4.09 6.06
CA ILE A 56 -11.49 3.97 4.62
C ILE A 56 -10.39 3.15 3.92
N PHE A 57 -9.11 3.44 4.22
CA PHE A 57 -7.99 2.71 3.65
C PHE A 57 -8.03 1.22 4.00
N VAL A 58 -8.24 0.86 5.27
CA VAL A 58 -8.33 -0.54 5.72
C VAL A 58 -9.48 -1.25 5.02
N PHE A 59 -10.67 -0.65 4.95
CA PHE A 59 -11.81 -1.23 4.25
C PHE A 59 -11.49 -1.46 2.77
N ASN A 60 -10.92 -0.46 2.10
CA ASN A 60 -10.60 -0.53 0.68
C ASN A 60 -9.47 -1.54 0.39
N LEU A 61 -8.50 -1.66 1.30
CA LEU A 61 -7.45 -2.68 1.24
C LEU A 61 -8.03 -4.10 1.37
N VAL A 62 -8.89 -4.33 2.36
CA VAL A 62 -9.57 -5.63 2.53
C VAL A 62 -10.40 -5.99 1.29
N ALA A 63 -11.18 -5.04 0.77
CA ALA A 63 -11.94 -5.24 -0.45
C ALA A 63 -11.04 -5.55 -1.67
N ARG A 64 -9.90 -4.86 -1.81
CA ARG A 64 -8.92 -5.12 -2.87
C ARG A 64 -8.26 -6.50 -2.75
N LEU A 65 -7.96 -6.94 -1.53
CA LEU A 65 -7.42 -8.27 -1.27
C LEU A 65 -8.45 -9.36 -1.58
N TYR A 66 -9.70 -9.18 -1.15
CA TYR A 66 -10.81 -10.06 -1.50
C TYR A 66 -10.99 -10.18 -3.03
N TYR A 67 -11.01 -9.04 -3.74
CA TYR A 67 -11.06 -9.04 -5.21
C TYR A 67 -9.88 -9.80 -5.82
N ALA A 68 -8.66 -9.65 -5.26
CA ALA A 68 -7.48 -10.37 -5.73
C ALA A 68 -7.63 -11.90 -5.61
N LEU A 69 -8.22 -12.35 -4.50
CA LEU A 69 -8.46 -13.77 -4.21
C LEU A 69 -9.49 -14.35 -5.19
N VAL A 70 -10.65 -13.71 -5.31
CA VAL A 70 -11.76 -14.18 -6.16
C VAL A 70 -11.40 -14.13 -7.66
N SER A 71 -10.74 -13.07 -8.12
CA SER A 71 -10.32 -12.95 -9.52
C SER A 71 -9.09 -13.79 -9.88
N GLY A 72 -8.42 -14.41 -8.90
CA GLY A 72 -7.16 -15.13 -9.09
C GLY A 72 -5.94 -14.22 -9.37
N ASP A 73 -6.11 -12.89 -9.34
CA ASP A 73 -5.04 -11.91 -9.58
C ASP A 73 -3.91 -11.98 -8.54
N TRP A 74 -4.18 -12.54 -7.35
CA TRP A 74 -3.19 -12.76 -6.29
C TRP A 74 -1.94 -13.51 -6.75
N ARG A 75 -2.08 -14.45 -7.70
CA ARG A 75 -0.94 -15.22 -8.28
C ARG A 75 0.04 -14.36 -9.06
N ASN A 76 -0.42 -13.20 -9.55
CA ASN A 76 0.43 -12.23 -10.23
C ASN A 76 1.09 -11.25 -9.25
N LEU A 77 0.50 -11.03 -8.07
CA LEU A 77 0.96 -10.07 -7.09
C LEU A 77 2.04 -10.64 -6.16
N LEU A 78 1.89 -11.89 -5.71
CA LEU A 78 2.81 -12.49 -4.76
C LEU A 78 4.12 -12.91 -5.44
N VAL A 79 5.23 -12.60 -4.77
CA VAL A 79 6.57 -13.02 -5.18
C VAL A 79 6.72 -14.52 -4.93
N ARG A 80 7.34 -15.23 -5.88
CA ARG A 80 7.73 -16.64 -5.71
C ARG A 80 9.25 -16.73 -5.68
N LEU A 81 9.76 -17.83 -5.12
CA LEU A 81 11.21 -18.07 -5.06
C LEU A 81 11.90 -17.96 -6.42
N LYS A 82 11.23 -18.36 -7.51
CA LYS A 82 11.76 -18.19 -8.87
C LYS A 82 11.84 -16.73 -9.34
N ASP A 83 10.94 -15.86 -8.88
CA ASP A 83 10.97 -14.44 -9.20
C ASP A 83 12.18 -13.77 -8.51
N LEU A 84 12.58 -14.24 -7.32
CA LEU A 84 13.78 -13.75 -6.61
C LEU A 84 15.09 -14.02 -7.37
N LYS A 85 15.18 -15.15 -8.07
CA LYS A 85 16.36 -15.48 -8.90
C LYS A 85 16.59 -14.50 -10.05
N SER A 86 15.53 -13.81 -10.48
CA SER A 86 15.60 -12.76 -11.52
C SER A 86 15.89 -11.36 -10.99
N LEU A 87 15.92 -11.14 -9.66
CA LEU A 87 16.21 -9.82 -9.08
C LEU A 87 17.55 -9.21 -9.52
N PRO A 88 18.66 -9.97 -9.65
CA PRO A 88 19.92 -9.39 -10.13
C PRO A 88 19.81 -8.82 -11.55
N GLN A 89 18.98 -9.43 -12.41
CA GLN A 89 18.77 -8.97 -13.78
C GLN A 89 17.97 -7.66 -13.79
N LEU A 90 16.94 -7.57 -12.95
CA LEU A 90 16.17 -6.34 -12.75
C LEU A 90 17.05 -5.22 -12.15
N ALA A 91 17.87 -5.55 -11.15
CA ALA A 91 18.80 -4.60 -10.55
C ALA A 91 19.79 -4.07 -11.57
N GLY A 92 20.35 -4.94 -12.42
CA GLY A 92 21.24 -4.52 -13.52
C GLY A 92 20.56 -3.55 -14.50
N TYR A 93 19.26 -3.73 -14.78
CA TYR A 93 18.49 -2.78 -15.58
C TYR A 93 18.33 -1.42 -14.88
N TYR A 94 17.91 -1.40 -13.61
CA TYR A 94 17.76 -0.15 -12.84
C TYR A 94 19.08 0.57 -12.57
N LEU A 95 20.19 -0.17 -12.46
CA LEU A 95 21.54 0.39 -12.34
C LEU A 95 22.15 0.78 -13.68
N LEU A 96 21.37 0.76 -14.76
CA LEU A 96 21.79 1.13 -16.11
C LEU A 96 22.91 0.24 -16.69
N LEU A 97 23.17 -0.93 -16.07
CA LEU A 97 24.10 -1.95 -16.56
C LEU A 97 23.49 -2.77 -17.72
N ARG A 98 22.19 -2.62 -17.97
CA ARG A 98 21.48 -3.23 -19.10
C ARG A 98 20.62 -2.17 -19.80
N PRO A 99 20.64 -2.12 -21.14
CA PRO A 99 19.89 -1.11 -21.90
C PRO A 99 18.38 -1.37 -21.96
N VAL A 100 17.95 -2.63 -21.75
CA VAL A 100 16.56 -3.06 -21.92
C VAL A 100 16.11 -3.88 -20.71
N GLU A 101 14.86 -3.68 -20.28
CA GLU A 101 14.26 -4.45 -19.18
C GLU A 101 14.13 -5.93 -19.59
N PRO A 102 14.58 -6.88 -18.75
CA PRO A 102 14.37 -8.29 -19.01
C PRO A 102 12.86 -8.62 -19.11
N PRO A 103 12.47 -9.60 -19.95
CA PRO A 103 11.06 -9.93 -20.12
C PRO A 103 10.49 -10.58 -18.86
N TYR A 104 9.43 -9.98 -18.32
CA TYR A 104 8.67 -10.49 -17.18
C TYR A 104 7.21 -10.73 -17.53
N GLY A 105 6.47 -11.36 -16.62
CA GLY A 105 5.01 -11.50 -16.73
C GLY A 105 4.30 -10.15 -16.51
N LYS A 106 3.08 -10.20 -15.97
CA LYS A 106 2.29 -8.98 -15.68
C LYS A 106 3.02 -7.97 -14.78
N TYR A 107 3.87 -8.45 -13.89
CA TYR A 107 4.68 -7.66 -12.96
C TYR A 107 6.09 -8.23 -12.87
N ASN A 108 7.07 -7.35 -12.77
CA ASN A 108 8.47 -7.71 -12.57
C ASN A 108 8.73 -8.17 -11.11
N PRO A 109 9.88 -8.83 -10.84
CA PRO A 109 10.19 -9.34 -9.50
C PRO A 109 10.20 -8.27 -8.40
N GLY A 110 10.63 -7.04 -8.71
CA GLY A 110 10.65 -5.93 -7.76
C GLY A 110 9.25 -5.47 -7.39
N GLU A 111 8.37 -5.29 -8.39
CA GLU A 111 6.96 -4.95 -8.18
C GLU A 111 6.26 -6.00 -7.31
N LYS A 112 6.47 -7.29 -7.60
CA LYS A 112 5.91 -8.39 -6.78
C LYS A 112 6.43 -8.38 -5.35
N LEU A 113 7.72 -8.08 -5.16
CA LEU A 113 8.30 -7.97 -3.83
C LEU A 113 7.61 -6.84 -3.05
N VAL A 114 7.44 -5.68 -3.67
CA VAL A 114 6.72 -4.54 -3.08
C VAL A 114 5.28 -4.93 -2.73
N PHE A 115 4.53 -5.55 -3.65
CA PHE A 115 3.16 -5.99 -3.35
C PHE A 115 3.08 -7.01 -2.22
N THR A 116 4.03 -7.95 -2.18
CA THR A 116 4.09 -8.97 -1.12
C THR A 116 4.37 -8.31 0.23
N ILE A 117 5.39 -7.44 0.31
CA ILE A 117 5.73 -6.71 1.53
C ILE A 117 4.54 -5.86 2.00
N TRP A 118 3.93 -5.08 1.10
CA TRP A 118 2.82 -4.20 1.43
C TRP A 118 1.57 -4.98 1.87
N SER A 119 1.32 -6.15 1.28
CA SER A 119 0.21 -7.03 1.69
C SER A 119 0.34 -7.54 3.13
N ALA A 120 1.56 -7.55 3.70
CA ALA A 120 1.82 -7.92 5.08
C ALA A 120 1.93 -6.70 6.01
N LEU A 121 2.71 -5.68 5.61
CA LEU A 121 2.98 -4.50 6.45
C LEU A 121 1.75 -3.63 6.67
N LEU A 122 0.88 -3.46 5.66
CA LEU A 122 -0.28 -2.58 5.78
C LEU A 122 -1.33 -3.11 6.77
N PRO A 123 -1.67 -4.42 6.80
CA PRO A 123 -2.47 -4.99 7.87
C PRO A 123 -1.85 -4.80 9.26
N ILE A 124 -0.54 -5.03 9.40
CA ILE A 124 0.17 -4.84 10.68
C ILE A 124 0.07 -3.38 11.12
N ALA A 125 0.33 -2.43 10.24
CA ALA A 125 0.21 -1.01 10.53
C ALA A 125 -1.22 -0.62 10.94
N GLY A 126 -2.25 -1.18 10.27
CA GLY A 126 -3.65 -1.00 10.64
C GLY A 126 -3.97 -1.54 12.04
N LEU A 127 -3.45 -2.72 12.39
CA LEU A 127 -3.62 -3.33 13.72
C LEU A 127 -2.95 -2.48 14.81
N LEU A 128 -1.69 -2.07 14.60
CA LEU A 128 -0.96 -1.21 15.53
C LEU A 128 -1.65 0.15 15.70
N GLY A 129 -2.11 0.76 14.61
CA GLY A 129 -2.88 1.99 14.65
C GLY A 129 -4.18 1.84 15.46
N GLY A 130 -4.89 0.71 15.30
CA GLY A 130 -6.07 0.38 16.08
C GLY A 130 -5.79 0.25 17.58
N ILE A 131 -4.68 -0.41 17.95
CA ILE A 131 -4.23 -0.54 19.35
C ILE A 131 -3.99 0.84 19.97
N LEU A 132 -3.31 1.73 19.25
CA LEU A 132 -2.98 3.08 19.74
C LEU A 132 -4.22 3.96 19.98
N THR A 133 -5.40 3.59 19.47
CA THR A 133 -6.64 4.33 19.78
C THR A 133 -7.14 4.12 21.21
N LYS A 134 -6.66 3.07 21.90
CA LYS A 134 -7.08 2.71 23.26
C LYS A 134 -5.87 2.54 24.18
N PRO A 135 -5.21 3.64 24.61
CA PRO A 135 -4.01 3.58 25.44
C PRO A 135 -4.24 2.86 26.78
N ASN A 136 -5.46 2.92 27.33
CA ASN A 136 -5.78 2.31 28.63
C ASN A 136 -6.15 0.82 28.56
N ALA A 137 -6.19 0.22 27.35
CA ALA A 137 -6.56 -1.19 27.18
C ALA A 137 -5.41 -2.16 27.51
N PHE A 138 -4.18 -1.66 27.61
CA PHE A 138 -2.99 -2.44 27.97
C PHE A 138 -2.31 -1.78 29.17
N PRO A 139 -2.79 -2.03 30.40
CA PRO A 139 -2.12 -1.54 31.60
C PRO A 139 -0.71 -2.14 31.67
N HIS A 140 0.29 -1.28 31.90
CA HIS A 140 1.65 -1.68 32.27
C HIS A 140 1.71 -2.09 33.74
#